data_AF-A0AA40T4L5-F1
#
_entry.id   AF-A0AA40T4L5-F1
#
_cell.length_a   1.000
_cell.length_b   1.000
_cell.length_c   1.000
_cell.angle_alpha   90.00
_cell.angle_beta   90.00
_cell.angle_gamma   90.00
#
_symmetry.space_group_name_H-M   'P 1'
#
loop_
_entity.id
_entity.type
_entity.pdbx_description
1 polymer ?
#
loop_
_entity_poly.entity_id
_entity_poly.type
_entity_poly.pdbx_seq_one_letter_code
_entity_poly.pdbx_strand_id
1 'polypeptide(L)'
;MARHNIKARDLADEMSVSANSVSNLRNSRTMPRLDGEILNNLCEALNRLAQDLEGEISPSDLISYVRGPNPVVDENYEIKGVKASIQHKKSHLTNSEAQVEDSLVSSAA
;
A
#
# COMPACT_ATOMS: atom_id res chain seq x y z
N MET A 1 4.12 5.61 -16.27
CA MET A 1 4.33 6.74 -17.23
C MET A 1 5.71 6.69 -17.88
N ALA A 2 6.82 6.97 -17.19
CA ALA A 2 8.16 7.05 -17.81
C ALA A 2 8.59 5.77 -18.55
N ARG A 3 8.27 4.59 -17.99
CA ARG A 3 8.58 3.28 -18.60
C ARG A 3 7.85 3.03 -19.92
N HIS A 4 6.64 3.56 -20.07
CA HIS A 4 5.78 3.35 -21.25
C HIS A 4 5.70 4.60 -22.13
N ASN A 5 6.64 5.54 -21.99
CA ASN A 5 6.68 6.82 -22.72
C ASN A 5 5.37 7.64 -22.68
N ILE A 6 4.56 7.48 -21.64
CA ILE A 6 3.29 8.20 -21.49
C ILE A 6 3.59 9.63 -21.02
N LYS A 7 3.18 10.62 -21.80
CA LYS A 7 3.33 12.03 -21.45
C LYS A 7 2.22 12.44 -20.48
N ALA A 8 2.58 13.28 -19.51
CA ALA A 8 1.63 13.77 -18.51
C ALA A 8 0.48 14.59 -19.13
N ARG A 9 0.74 15.26 -20.25
CA ARG A 9 -0.27 16.03 -20.99
C ARG A 9 -1.30 15.10 -21.64
N ASP A 10 -0.84 14.09 -22.36
CA ASP A 10 -1.71 13.11 -23.03
C ASP A 10 -2.60 12.37 -22.02
N LEU A 11 -2.05 12.03 -20.83
CA LEU A 11 -2.84 11.46 -19.74
C LEU A 11 -3.88 12.41 -19.17
N ALA A 12 -3.54 13.70 -19.05
CA ALA A 12 -4.47 14.71 -18.57
C ALA A 12 -5.65 14.88 -19.53
N ASP A 13 -5.36 14.88 -20.84
CA ASP A 13 -6.35 14.96 -21.90
C ASP A 13 -7.28 13.72 -21.89
N GLU A 14 -6.72 12.50 -21.78
CA GLU A 14 -7.51 11.26 -21.72
C GLU A 14 -8.41 11.21 -20.46
N MET A 15 -7.89 11.63 -19.31
CA MET A 15 -8.66 11.66 -18.06
C MET A 15 -9.59 12.87 -17.91
N SER A 16 -9.59 13.81 -18.88
CA SER A 16 -10.33 15.07 -18.80
C SER A 16 -10.01 15.92 -17.56
N VAL A 17 -8.74 15.95 -17.15
CA VAL A 17 -8.24 16.73 -16.01
C VAL A 17 -7.16 17.72 -16.44
N SER A 18 -6.81 18.67 -15.57
CA SER A 18 -5.73 19.60 -15.88
C SER A 18 -4.36 18.92 -15.85
N ALA A 19 -3.42 19.37 -16.69
CA ALA A 19 -2.02 18.93 -16.65
C ALA A 19 -1.36 19.19 -15.28
N ASN A 20 -1.82 20.22 -14.56
CA ASN A 20 -1.39 20.50 -13.19
C ASN A 20 -1.87 19.41 -12.22
N SER A 21 -3.08 18.87 -12.41
CA SER A 21 -3.60 17.77 -11.60
C SER A 21 -2.74 16.52 -11.74
N VAL A 22 -2.36 16.14 -12.98
CA VAL A 22 -1.45 15.00 -13.24
C VAL A 22 -0.05 15.26 -12.69
N SER A 23 0.45 16.49 -12.80
CA SER A 23 1.74 16.88 -12.23
C SER A 23 1.74 16.79 -10.69
N ASN A 24 0.67 17.25 -10.05
CA ASN A 24 0.49 17.15 -8.60
C ASN A 24 0.36 15.69 -8.16
N LEU A 25 -0.39 14.86 -8.90
CA LEU A 25 -0.50 13.42 -8.67
C LEU A 25 0.89 12.77 -8.68
N ARG A 26 1.70 13.04 -9.70
CA ARG A 26 3.05 12.48 -9.87
C ARG A 26 4.03 12.92 -8.77
N ASN A 27 3.96 14.17 -8.35
CA ASN A 27 4.93 14.76 -7.43
C ASN A 27 4.48 14.73 -5.96
N SER A 28 3.28 14.20 -5.66
CA SER A 28 2.74 14.20 -4.30
C SER A 28 3.57 13.28 -3.38
N ARG A 29 3.92 13.78 -2.19
CA ARG A 29 4.64 13.01 -1.16
C ARG A 29 3.74 12.01 -0.44
N THR A 30 2.44 12.32 -0.36
CA THR A 30 1.41 11.51 0.28
C THR A 30 0.42 11.04 -0.76
N MET A 31 -0.16 9.85 -0.57
CA MET A 31 -1.15 9.31 -1.49
C MET A 31 -2.32 10.32 -1.64
N PRO A 32 -2.61 10.78 -2.86
CA PRO A 32 -3.70 11.72 -3.10
C PRO A 32 -5.05 11.03 -2.87
N ARG A 33 -6.10 11.83 -2.69
CA ARG A 33 -7.47 11.31 -2.59
C ARG A 33 -7.89 10.79 -3.95
N LEU A 34 -7.97 9.47 -4.07
CA LEU A 34 -8.46 8.74 -5.24
C LEU A 34 -9.69 7.94 -4.78
N ASP A 35 -10.82 8.14 -5.45
CA ASP A 35 -11.99 7.28 -5.32
C ASP A 35 -11.90 6.11 -6.31
N GLY A 36 -12.88 5.19 -6.24
CA GLY A 36 -12.90 4.03 -7.13
C GLY A 36 -13.03 4.40 -8.62
N GLU A 37 -13.79 5.45 -8.93
CA GLU A 37 -14.03 5.89 -10.31
C GLU A 37 -12.78 6.54 -10.92
N ILE A 38 -12.13 7.45 -10.20
CA ILE A 38 -10.88 8.10 -10.62
C ILE A 38 -9.77 7.07 -10.74
N LEU A 39 -9.68 6.12 -9.80
CA LEU A 39 -8.67 5.06 -9.88
C LEU A 39 -8.90 4.15 -11.09
N ASN A 40 -10.15 3.78 -11.38
CA ASN A 40 -10.48 2.99 -12.56
C ASN A 40 -10.17 3.76 -13.85
N ASN A 41 -10.60 5.02 -13.95
CA ASN A 41 -10.33 5.88 -15.10
C ASN A 41 -8.82 6.07 -15.32
N LEU A 42 -8.05 6.22 -14.25
CA LEU A 42 -6.59 6.27 -14.33
C LEU A 42 -6.00 4.99 -14.93
N CYS A 43 -6.48 3.82 -14.50
CA CYS A 43 -6.02 2.55 -15.06
C CYS A 43 -6.39 2.43 -16.55
N GLU A 44 -7.64 2.74 -16.91
CA GLU A 44 -8.09 2.71 -18.31
C GLU A 44 -7.27 3.65 -19.19
N ALA A 45 -7.07 4.89 -18.77
CA ALA A 45 -6.30 5.88 -19.50
C ALA A 45 -4.83 5.45 -19.67
N LEU A 46 -4.22 4.88 -18.63
CA LEU A 46 -2.86 4.36 -18.71
C LEU A 46 -2.74 3.18 -19.68
N ASN A 47 -3.71 2.26 -19.69
CA ASN A 47 -3.72 1.13 -20.61
C ASN A 47 -3.91 1.58 -22.07
N ARG A 48 -4.72 2.60 -22.32
CA ARG A 48 -4.91 3.15 -23.68
C ARG A 48 -3.67 3.85 -24.22
N LEU A 49 -2.93 4.54 -23.34
CA LEU A 49 -1.79 5.36 -23.75
C LEU A 49 -0.45 4.61 -23.75
N ALA A 50 -0.34 3.53 -22.99
CA ALA A 50 0.89 2.75 -22.92
C ALA A 50 1.17 2.04 -24.24
N GLN A 51 2.40 2.13 -24.69
CA GLN A 51 2.94 1.32 -25.77
C GLN A 51 3.66 0.11 -25.16
N ASP A 52 3.58 -1.03 -25.84
CA ASP A 52 4.30 -2.27 -25.49
C ASP A 52 4.03 -2.75 -24.05
N LEU A 53 2.75 -2.92 -23.71
CA LEU A 53 2.34 -3.58 -22.49
C LEU A 53 2.49 -5.11 -22.62
N GLU A 54 3.24 -5.72 -21.73
CA GLU A 54 3.27 -7.18 -21.57
C GLU A 54 1.98 -7.73 -20.93
N GLY A 55 1.22 -6.87 -20.24
CA GLY A 55 -0.06 -7.17 -19.61
C GLY A 55 -0.79 -5.90 -19.17
N GLU A 56 -2.06 -6.00 -18.82
CA GLU A 56 -2.90 -4.86 -18.43
C GLU A 56 -2.44 -4.22 -17.11
N ILE A 57 -2.45 -2.89 -17.04
CA ILE A 57 -2.21 -2.13 -15.81
C ILE A 57 -3.48 -2.18 -14.95
N SER A 58 -3.36 -2.75 -13.76
CA SER A 58 -4.43 -2.86 -12.76
C SER A 58 -4.18 -1.95 -11.55
N PRO A 59 -5.18 -1.69 -10.70
CA PRO A 59 -5.00 -0.92 -9.46
C PRO A 59 -3.89 -1.45 -8.54
N SER A 60 -3.68 -2.77 -8.52
CA SER A 60 -2.62 -3.42 -7.74
C SER A 60 -1.21 -3.04 -8.20
N ASP A 61 -1.06 -2.68 -9.48
CA ASP A 61 0.23 -2.23 -10.04
C ASP A 61 0.54 -0.78 -9.66
N LEU A 62 -0.48 -0.01 -9.27
CA LEU A 62 -0.36 1.39 -8.86
C LEU A 62 -0.10 1.55 -7.37
N ILE A 63 -0.58 0.61 -6.54
CA ILE A 63 -0.57 0.72 -5.09
C ILE A 63 0.16 -0.48 -4.50
N SER A 64 1.28 -0.22 -3.82
CA SER A 64 2.00 -1.25 -3.05
C SER A 64 1.81 -1.01 -1.55
N TYR A 65 1.41 -2.07 -0.85
CA TYR A 65 1.39 -2.05 0.61
C TYR A 65 2.75 -2.47 1.14
N VAL A 66 3.40 -1.56 1.86
CA VAL A 66 4.59 -1.88 2.65
C VAL A 66 4.18 -1.86 4.11
N ARG A 67 4.24 -3.03 4.76
CA ARG A 67 4.09 -3.11 6.21
C ARG A 67 5.26 -2.34 6.84
N GLY A 68 4.97 -1.17 7.40
CA GLY A 68 5.95 -0.42 8.16
C GLY A 68 6.44 -1.22 9.37
N PRO A 69 7.65 -0.92 9.90
CA PRO A 69 7.99 -1.34 11.25
C PRO A 69 6.90 -0.87 12.22
N ASN A 70 6.66 -1.62 13.30
CA ASN A 70 5.79 -1.19 14.41
C ASN A 70 6.00 0.31 14.66
N PRO A 71 4.95 1.13 14.75
CA PRO A 71 5.08 2.58 14.66
C PRO A 71 6.05 3.07 15.73
N VAL A 72 7.24 3.49 15.31
CA VAL A 72 8.03 4.42 16.09
C VAL A 72 7.24 5.71 15.98
N VAL A 73 6.45 5.99 17.01
CA VAL A 73 5.74 7.25 17.17
C VAL A 73 6.81 8.33 17.14
N ASP A 74 6.91 9.03 16.01
CA ASP A 74 7.61 10.31 16.00
C ASP A 74 6.84 11.20 16.97
N GLU A 75 7.52 11.71 18.00
CA GLU A 75 6.93 12.56 19.04
C GLU A 75 6.25 13.81 18.45
N ASN A 76 6.51 14.11 17.17
CA ASN A 76 5.95 15.23 16.43
C ASN A 76 4.86 14.85 15.40
N TYR A 77 4.40 13.60 15.35
CA TYR A 77 3.29 13.22 14.47
C TYR A 77 1.94 13.60 15.09
N GLU A 78 1.52 14.86 14.89
CA GLU A 78 0.17 15.31 15.23
C GLU A 78 -0.87 14.68 14.29
N ILE A 79 -1.55 13.63 14.75
CA ILE A 79 -2.83 13.24 14.14
C ILE A 79 -3.87 14.28 14.55
N LYS A 80 -4.10 15.27 13.69
CA LYS A 80 -5.23 16.19 13.85
C LYS A 80 -6.54 15.41 13.80
N GLY A 81 -7.18 15.26 14.97
CA GLY A 81 -8.60 14.92 15.05
C GLY A 81 -8.99 13.59 15.71
N VAL A 82 -8.08 12.84 16.36
CA VAL A 82 -8.48 11.58 17.05
C VAL A 82 -8.23 11.70 18.56
N LYS A 83 -9.28 11.99 19.33
CA LYS A 83 -9.29 11.79 20.79
C LYS A 83 -9.56 10.31 21.08
N ALA A 84 -8.51 9.48 21.03
CA ALA A 84 -8.60 8.11 21.53
C ALA A 84 -8.13 8.09 22.99
N SER A 85 -9.08 7.99 23.93
CA SER A 85 -8.78 7.71 25.34
C SER A 85 -8.21 6.30 25.46
N ILE A 86 -6.89 6.18 25.61
CA ILE A 86 -6.24 4.87 25.84
C ILE A 86 -6.44 4.50 27.31
N GLN A 87 -7.44 3.66 27.59
CA GLN A 87 -7.55 2.95 28.86
C GLN A 87 -6.62 1.72 28.82
N HIS A 88 -5.49 1.79 29.51
CA HIS A 88 -4.64 0.62 29.75
C HIS A 88 -5.39 -0.40 30.60
N LYS A 89 -5.83 -1.52 30.00
CA LYS A 89 -6.19 -2.73 30.76
C LYS A 89 -5.07 -3.77 30.57
N LYS A 90 -4.38 -4.05 31.68
CA LYS A 90 -3.25 -4.99 31.80
C LYS A 90 -3.70 -6.46 31.73
N SER A 91 -2.74 -7.31 31.32
CA SER A 91 -2.57 -8.76 31.55
C SER A 91 -3.55 -9.71 30.85
N HIS A 92 -3.14 -10.87 30.31
CA HIS A 92 -2.21 -11.88 30.83
C HIS A 92 -1.64 -12.76 29.69
N LEU A 93 -0.34 -13.10 29.76
CA LEU A 93 0.36 -14.12 28.95
C LEU A 93 -0.23 -15.53 29.15
N THR A 94 -0.21 -16.38 28.10
CA THR A 94 0.42 -17.72 28.16
C THR A 94 0.80 -18.21 26.76
N ASN A 95 2.10 -18.47 26.57
CA ASN A 95 2.69 -19.26 25.48
C ASN A 95 2.31 -20.74 25.64
N SER A 96 2.08 -21.43 24.52
CA SER A 96 2.22 -22.89 24.44
C SER A 96 3.00 -23.22 23.18
N GLU A 97 4.33 -23.31 23.33
CA GLU A 97 5.25 -23.83 22.32
C GLU A 97 5.12 -25.36 22.26
N ALA A 98 4.88 -25.85 21.05
CA ALA A 98 5.06 -27.24 20.69
C ALA A 98 6.55 -27.49 20.41
N GLN A 99 7.11 -28.56 21.00
CA GLN A 99 8.13 -29.47 20.44
C GLN A 99 8.89 -30.17 21.57
N VAL A 100 8.74 -31.49 21.66
CA VAL A 100 9.79 -32.38 22.17
C VAL A 100 9.78 -33.63 21.29
N GLU A 101 10.69 -33.68 20.33
CA GLU A 101 11.26 -34.93 19.82
C GLU A 101 12.65 -35.06 20.46
N ASP A 102 12.92 -36.17 21.17
CA ASP A 102 14.04 -37.06 20.82
C ASP A 102 14.10 -38.28 21.77
N SER A 103 13.98 -39.46 21.14
CA SER A 103 14.88 -40.62 21.21
C SER A 103 15.37 -41.19 22.57
N LEU A 104 15.06 -42.48 22.80
CA LEU A 104 16.00 -43.64 22.93
C LEU A 104 15.50 -44.75 23.89
N VAL A 105 15.33 -45.95 23.30
CA VAL A 105 15.57 -47.32 23.81
C VAL A 105 15.79 -47.57 25.31
N SER A 106 15.02 -48.48 25.91
CA SER A 106 15.55 -49.61 26.72
C SER A 106 14.50 -50.68 27.06
N SER A 107 14.98 -51.92 27.20
CA SER A 107 14.28 -53.19 27.41
C SER A 107 13.75 -53.43 28.84
N ALA A 108 12.96 -54.53 28.95
CA ALA A 108 12.78 -55.44 30.09
C ALA A 108 11.56 -55.22 31.00
N ALA A 109 10.57 -56.12 30.90
CA ALA A 109 10.42 -57.30 31.78
C ALA A 109 9.19 -58.12 31.34
#